data_AF-A0A2E0PFX8-F1
#
_entry.id   AF-A0A2E0PFX8-F1
#
_cell.length_a   1.000
_cell.length_b   1.000
_cell.length_c   1.000
_cell.angle_alpha   90.00
_cell.angle_beta   90.00
_cell.angle_gamma   90.00
#
_symmetry.space_group_name_H-M   'P 1'
#
loop_
_entity.id
_entity.type
_entity.pdbx_description
1 polymer ?
#
loop_
_entity_poly.entity_id
_entity_poly.type
_entity_poly.pdbx_seq_one_letter_code
_entity_poly.pdbx_strand_id
1 'polypeptide(L)'
;MKKLVALLACTVIATSAFAQGTINFTNMKPTKQIISDAAGAKLEGAWAQLYAGTSADSLSAVGAPIAFYEGTKAGYFKGGVVDVGFNGAGFFQVKAWKGADSFEAASGTNGAETGMSNVVGLTPGNSLASPPGLPADLAGLESFSLTVVPEPGTIALAVLGLAAFFVRRRK
;
A
#
# COMPACT_ATOMS: atom_id res chain seq x y z
N MET A 1 -52.19 -23.32 4.00
CA MET A 1 -50.93 -23.04 4.73
C MET A 1 -49.72 -23.64 4.02
N LYS A 2 -49.40 -23.19 2.80
CA LYS A 2 -48.21 -23.67 2.05
C LYS A 2 -47.46 -22.55 1.30
N LYS A 3 -47.99 -21.32 1.30
CA LYS A 3 -47.43 -20.16 0.59
C LYS A 3 -46.70 -19.16 1.51
N LEU A 4 -46.65 -19.43 2.82
CA LEU A 4 -46.00 -18.55 3.80
C LEU A 4 -44.58 -19.01 4.17
N VAL A 5 -44.16 -20.21 3.77
CA VAL A 5 -42.84 -20.76 4.15
C VAL A 5 -41.74 -20.32 3.18
N ALA A 6 -42.07 -19.91 1.95
CA ALA A 6 -41.09 -19.51 0.94
C ALA A 6 -40.61 -18.05 1.05
N LEU A 7 -41.20 -17.24 1.95
CA LEU A 7 -40.92 -15.80 2.06
C LEU A 7 -39.89 -15.46 3.15
N LEU A 8 -39.42 -16.44 3.92
CA LEU A 8 -38.50 -16.22 5.05
C LEU A 8 -37.02 -16.47 4.71
N ALA A 9 -36.68 -16.84 3.47
CA ALA A 9 -35.33 -17.32 3.13
C ALA A 9 -34.39 -16.28 2.48
N CYS A 10 -34.87 -15.08 2.12
CA CYS A 10 -34.12 -14.19 1.20
C CYS A 10 -33.55 -12.89 1.76
N THR A 11 -33.55 -12.64 3.07
CA THR A 11 -32.98 -11.38 3.60
C THR A 11 -32.18 -11.60 4.87
N VAL A 12 -31.11 -12.38 4.77
CA VAL A 12 -29.93 -12.12 5.61
C VAL A 12 -29.17 -11.01 4.88
N ILE A 13 -29.60 -9.76 5.08
CA ILE A 13 -28.72 -8.62 4.81
C ILE A 13 -27.66 -8.72 5.90
N ALA A 14 -26.49 -9.26 5.56
CA ALA A 14 -25.32 -9.15 6.40
C ALA A 14 -25.05 -7.66 6.58
N THR A 15 -25.53 -7.09 7.69
CA THR A 15 -25.07 -5.79 8.17
C THR A 15 -23.64 -6.01 8.59
N SER A 16 -22.71 -5.97 7.64
CA SER A 16 -21.30 -5.76 7.94
C SER A 16 -21.22 -4.41 8.63
N ALA A 17 -21.19 -4.45 9.97
CA ALA A 17 -20.80 -3.32 10.77
C ALA A 17 -19.36 -3.00 10.39
N PHE A 18 -19.19 -2.11 9.41
CA PHE A 18 -17.89 -1.59 9.05
C PHE A 18 -17.38 -0.88 10.30
N ALA A 19 -16.38 -1.47 10.95
CA ALA A 19 -15.62 -0.76 11.95
C ALA A 19 -14.86 0.35 11.20
N GLN A 20 -15.34 1.59 11.29
CA GLN A 20 -14.77 2.72 10.54
C GLN A 20 -13.63 3.36 11.34
N GLY A 21 -12.42 2.86 11.12
CA GLY A 21 -11.20 3.53 11.52
C GLY A 21 -10.76 4.48 10.42
N THR A 22 -10.43 5.72 10.75
CA THR A 22 -10.06 6.75 9.78
C THR A 22 -8.63 7.25 10.01
N ILE A 23 -7.86 7.33 8.92
CA ILE A 23 -6.48 7.82 8.90
C ILE A 23 -6.37 8.98 7.91
N ASN A 24 -5.63 10.01 8.28
CA ASN A 24 -5.23 11.05 7.35
C ASN A 24 -4.00 10.59 6.55
N PHE A 25 -4.22 10.17 5.31
CA PHE A 25 -3.18 9.65 4.43
C PHE A 25 -2.39 10.81 3.80
N THR A 26 -1.34 11.23 4.48
CA THR A 26 -0.39 12.24 4.00
C THR A 26 0.96 12.09 4.70
N ASN A 27 2.05 12.42 4.01
CA ASN A 27 3.39 12.54 4.60
C ASN A 27 3.78 13.98 4.96
N MET A 28 2.82 14.90 4.94
CA MET A 28 3.03 16.30 5.32
C MET A 28 2.71 16.57 6.80
N LYS A 29 2.09 15.60 7.49
CA LYS A 29 1.67 15.66 8.89
C LYS A 29 1.86 14.29 9.56
N PRO A 30 2.15 14.24 10.88
CA PRO A 30 2.38 15.39 11.75
C PRO A 30 3.74 16.07 11.47
N THR A 31 4.71 15.32 10.97
CA THR A 31 5.99 15.82 10.47
C THR A 31 6.05 15.68 8.95
N LYS A 32 6.80 16.57 8.30
CA LYS A 32 7.05 16.50 6.86
C LYS A 32 8.13 15.46 6.61
N GLN A 33 7.78 14.39 5.91
CA GLN A 33 8.72 13.35 5.49
C GLN A 33 8.86 13.40 3.97
N ILE A 34 10.04 13.73 3.47
CA ILE A 34 10.30 13.73 2.03
C ILE A 34 10.62 12.31 1.62
N ILE A 35 9.91 11.81 0.60
CA ILE A 35 10.22 10.53 -0.03
C ILE A 35 11.07 10.82 -1.27
N SER A 36 12.16 10.07 -1.43
CA SER A 36 13.10 10.24 -2.54
C SER A 36 13.03 9.08 -3.53
N ASP A 37 13.44 9.33 -4.76
CA ASP A 37 13.63 8.30 -5.78
C ASP A 37 14.92 7.49 -5.54
N ALA A 38 15.18 6.50 -6.39
CA ALA A 38 16.39 5.67 -6.30
C ALA A 38 17.70 6.44 -6.54
N ALA A 39 17.66 7.62 -7.16
CA ALA A 39 18.80 8.51 -7.35
C ALA A 39 18.99 9.49 -6.17
N GLY A 40 18.10 9.46 -5.17
CA GLY A 40 18.12 10.37 -4.02
C GLY A 40 17.48 11.73 -4.29
N ALA A 41 16.94 11.97 -5.48
CA ALA A 41 16.17 13.16 -5.79
C ALA A 41 14.76 13.06 -5.18
N LYS A 42 14.06 14.19 -5.07
CA LYS A 42 12.69 14.19 -4.54
C LYS A 42 11.79 13.41 -5.50
N LEU A 43 10.97 12.52 -4.96
CA LEU A 43 10.17 11.61 -5.77
C LEU A 43 9.08 12.34 -6.57
N GLU A 44 9.05 12.12 -7.89
CA GLU A 44 8.04 12.64 -8.82
C GLU A 44 7.53 11.53 -9.75
N GLY A 45 6.29 11.69 -10.23
CA GLY A 45 5.68 10.74 -11.18
C GLY A 45 5.47 9.34 -10.59
N ALA A 46 5.30 9.25 -9.27
CA ALA A 46 5.12 8.02 -8.53
C ALA A 46 3.75 7.96 -7.86
N TRP A 47 3.41 6.80 -7.31
CA TRP A 47 2.18 6.54 -6.58
C TRP A 47 2.49 6.10 -5.15
N ALA A 48 1.63 6.48 -4.21
CA ALA A 48 1.64 6.03 -2.82
C ALA A 48 0.30 5.36 -2.47
N GLN A 49 0.35 4.27 -1.72
CA GLN A 49 -0.84 3.64 -1.17
C GLN A 49 -0.62 3.26 0.29
N LEU A 50 -1.69 3.38 1.08
CA LEU A 50 -1.70 2.97 2.47
C LEU A 50 -1.91 1.45 2.54
N TYR A 51 -1.11 0.77 3.34
CA TYR A 51 -1.33 -0.60 3.73
C TYR A 51 -1.61 -0.62 5.23
N ALA A 52 -2.67 -1.31 5.65
CA ALA A 52 -3.07 -1.38 7.06
C ALA A 52 -3.51 -2.79 7.45
N GLY A 53 -3.41 -3.09 8.74
CA GLY A 53 -3.86 -4.36 9.30
C GLY A 53 -3.83 -4.36 10.82
N THR A 54 -4.48 -5.34 11.44
CA THR A 54 -4.47 -5.52 12.89
C THR A 54 -3.21 -6.25 13.41
N SER A 55 -2.37 -6.75 12.48
CA SER A 55 -1.08 -7.37 12.76
C SER A 55 -0.01 -6.78 11.84
N ALA A 56 1.21 -6.60 12.35
CA ALA A 56 2.34 -6.05 11.61
C ALA A 56 2.73 -6.90 10.39
N ASP A 57 2.50 -8.21 10.46
CA ASP A 57 2.85 -9.16 9.39
C ASP A 57 1.73 -9.36 8.35
N SER A 58 0.56 -8.76 8.58
CA SER A 58 -0.63 -8.95 7.73
C SER A 58 -1.25 -7.60 7.37
N LEU A 59 -0.56 -6.86 6.51
CA LEU A 59 -1.02 -5.57 5.99
C LEU A 59 -1.64 -5.73 4.60
N SER A 60 -2.84 -5.20 4.41
CA SER A 60 -3.53 -5.16 3.12
C SER A 60 -3.60 -3.73 2.59
N ALA A 61 -3.69 -3.59 1.27
CA ALA A 61 -3.88 -2.29 0.64
C ALA A 61 -5.23 -1.68 1.04
N VAL A 62 -5.21 -0.41 1.45
CA VAL A 62 -6.37 0.36 1.90
C VAL A 62 -6.46 1.65 1.09
N GLY A 63 -7.66 1.91 0.55
CA GLY A 63 -7.91 3.08 -0.28
C GLY A 63 -7.27 2.99 -1.67
N ALA A 64 -7.53 4.01 -2.48
CA ALA A 64 -6.95 4.11 -3.83
C ALA A 64 -5.50 4.63 -3.78
N PRO A 65 -4.64 4.24 -4.73
CA PRO A 65 -3.33 4.86 -4.92
C PRO A 65 -3.46 6.36 -5.18
N ILE A 66 -2.54 7.13 -4.59
CA ILE A 66 -2.50 8.60 -4.69
C ILE A 66 -1.18 9.01 -5.34
N ALA A 67 -1.26 9.90 -6.32
CA ALA A 67 -0.07 10.44 -6.98
C ALA A 67 0.73 11.35 -6.02
N PHE A 68 2.05 11.30 -6.15
CA PHE A 68 2.93 12.29 -5.54
C PHE A 68 2.73 13.67 -6.20
N TYR A 69 2.97 14.73 -5.44
CA TYR A 69 3.06 16.08 -5.98
C TYR A 69 4.29 16.22 -6.88
N GLU A 70 4.22 17.18 -7.79
CA GLU A 70 5.31 17.54 -8.71
C GLU A 70 5.93 18.90 -8.35
N GLY A 71 7.12 19.17 -8.87
CA GLY A 71 7.82 20.44 -8.77
C GLY A 71 8.29 20.75 -7.35
N THR A 72 7.93 21.92 -6.82
CA THR A 72 8.41 22.37 -5.50
C THR A 72 7.97 21.49 -4.34
N LYS A 73 6.92 20.67 -4.55
CA LYS A 73 6.36 19.73 -3.57
C LYS A 73 6.65 18.26 -3.90
N ALA A 74 7.59 18.00 -4.81
CA ALA A 74 8.10 16.65 -5.04
C ALA A 74 8.46 15.93 -3.74
N GLY A 75 8.19 14.63 -3.69
CA GLY A 75 8.39 13.78 -2.51
C GLY A 75 7.28 13.87 -1.46
N TYR A 76 6.23 14.67 -1.69
CA TYR A 76 5.05 14.74 -0.83
C TYR A 76 3.79 14.19 -1.51
N PHE A 77 2.86 13.67 -0.72
CA PHE A 77 1.53 13.25 -1.16
C PHE A 77 0.46 13.63 -0.14
N LYS A 78 -0.79 13.75 -0.62
CA LYS A 78 -1.96 14.02 0.21
C LYS A 78 -3.18 13.31 -0.37
N GLY A 79 -3.53 12.17 0.21
CA GLY A 79 -4.70 11.37 -0.15
C GLY A 79 -5.98 11.73 0.59
N GLY A 80 -5.88 12.52 1.67
CA GLY A 80 -7.04 12.86 2.50
C GLY A 80 -7.37 11.77 3.50
N VAL A 81 -8.64 11.66 3.88
CA VAL A 81 -9.09 10.69 4.90
C VAL A 81 -9.36 9.34 4.25
N VAL A 82 -8.73 8.29 4.77
CA VAL A 82 -8.86 6.91 4.32
C VAL A 82 -9.50 6.08 5.43
N ASP A 83 -10.53 5.31 5.08
CA ASP A 83 -11.16 4.33 5.97
C ASP A 83 -10.40 3.00 5.89
N VAL A 84 -9.95 2.50 7.04
CA VAL A 84 -9.15 1.27 7.17
C VAL A 84 -9.98 0.04 7.48
N GLY A 85 -11.29 0.19 7.70
CA GLY A 85 -12.22 -0.92 7.87
C GLY A 85 -12.07 -1.72 9.17
N PHE A 86 -11.25 -1.25 10.11
CA PHE A 86 -11.16 -1.76 11.48
C PHE A 86 -11.08 -0.61 12.51
N ASN A 87 -11.45 -0.91 13.75
CA ASN A 87 -11.39 0.02 14.88
C ASN A 87 -10.50 -0.58 15.99
N GLY A 88 -9.76 0.27 16.71
CA GLY A 88 -8.73 -0.13 17.66
C GLY A 88 -7.32 -0.13 17.06
N ALA A 89 -6.32 -0.38 17.90
CA ALA A 89 -4.92 -0.32 17.50
C ALA A 89 -4.62 -1.22 16.29
N GLY A 90 -3.87 -0.68 15.34
CA GLY A 90 -3.43 -1.40 14.15
C GLY A 90 -2.06 -0.92 13.67
N PHE A 91 -1.61 -1.53 12.59
CA PHE A 91 -0.33 -1.30 11.96
C PHE A 91 -0.53 -0.72 10.58
N PHE A 92 0.33 0.22 10.21
CA PHE A 92 0.22 1.01 8.99
C PHE A 92 1.57 1.12 8.32
N GLN A 93 1.59 0.99 7.00
CA GLN A 93 2.78 1.14 6.18
C GLN A 93 2.39 1.89 4.90
N VAL A 94 3.26 2.80 4.47
CA VAL A 94 3.10 3.47 3.17
C VAL A 94 3.98 2.75 2.18
N LYS A 95 3.38 2.29 1.08
CA LYS A 95 4.13 1.74 -0.05
C LYS A 95 4.08 2.72 -1.20
N ALA A 96 5.25 3.00 -1.78
CA ALA A 96 5.39 3.87 -2.93
C ALA A 96 6.04 3.13 -4.09
N TRP A 97 5.62 3.44 -5.31
CA TRP A 97 6.18 2.84 -6.52
C TRP A 97 6.09 3.75 -7.73
N LYS A 98 6.91 3.45 -8.73
CA LYS A 98 6.96 4.13 -10.02
C LYS A 98 7.20 3.11 -11.14
N GLY A 99 6.57 3.33 -12.28
CA GLY A 99 6.73 2.49 -13.47
C GLY A 99 5.73 1.33 -13.62
N ALA A 100 4.67 1.29 -12.79
CA ALA A 100 3.55 0.35 -12.95
C ALA A 100 2.26 0.87 -12.29
N ASP A 101 1.15 0.18 -12.53
CA ASP A 101 -0.19 0.55 -12.04
C ASP A 101 -0.43 0.19 -10.56
N SER A 102 0.34 -0.75 -10.02
CA SER A 102 0.24 -1.17 -8.62
C SER A 102 1.61 -1.49 -8.04
N PHE A 103 1.71 -1.47 -6.71
CA PHE A 103 2.95 -1.84 -6.02
C PHE A 103 3.41 -3.26 -6.39
N GLU A 104 2.49 -4.23 -6.44
CA GLU A 104 2.82 -5.62 -6.79
C GLU A 104 3.21 -5.79 -8.25
N ALA A 105 2.67 -4.97 -9.15
CA ALA A 105 3.12 -4.95 -10.55
C ALA A 105 4.51 -4.32 -10.65
N ALA A 106 4.77 -3.23 -9.91
CA ALA A 106 6.08 -2.58 -9.90
C ALA A 106 7.16 -3.49 -9.31
N SER A 107 6.88 -4.24 -8.25
CA SER A 107 7.84 -5.16 -7.63
C SER A 107 8.28 -6.31 -8.55
N GLY A 108 7.46 -6.66 -9.54
CA GLY A 108 7.79 -7.64 -10.59
C GLY A 108 8.30 -7.03 -11.89
N THR A 109 8.27 -5.71 -12.05
CA THR A 109 8.64 -5.04 -13.30
C THR A 109 10.10 -4.61 -13.26
N ASN A 110 10.86 -5.04 -14.25
CA ASN A 110 12.26 -4.66 -14.36
C ASN A 110 12.43 -3.15 -14.57
N GLY A 111 13.30 -2.52 -13.79
CA GLY A 111 13.57 -1.09 -13.88
C GLY A 111 12.48 -0.21 -13.26
N ALA A 112 11.41 -0.79 -12.71
CA ALA A 112 10.48 -0.07 -11.86
C ALA A 112 11.14 0.28 -10.53
N GLU A 113 10.62 1.30 -9.85
CA GLU A 113 11.12 1.70 -8.54
C GLU A 113 10.06 1.39 -7.48
N THR A 114 10.47 0.82 -6.36
CA THR A 114 9.58 0.49 -5.24
C THR A 114 10.19 0.88 -3.91
N GLY A 115 9.36 1.22 -2.93
CA GLY A 115 9.82 1.57 -1.59
C GLY A 115 8.71 1.38 -0.58
N MET A 116 9.08 1.00 0.63
CA MET A 116 8.17 0.82 1.76
C MET A 116 8.66 1.64 2.94
N SER A 117 7.73 2.26 3.67
CA SER A 117 8.05 2.91 4.94
C SER A 117 8.27 1.87 6.05
N ASN A 118 8.73 2.37 7.20
CA ASN A 118 8.61 1.64 8.46
C ASN A 118 7.14 1.31 8.76
N VAL A 119 6.92 0.21 9.47
CA VAL A 119 5.58 -0.17 9.97
C VAL A 119 5.32 0.61 11.26
N VAL A 120 4.22 1.35 11.28
CA VAL A 120 3.85 2.23 12.39
C VAL A 120 2.62 1.66 13.09
N GLY A 121 2.72 1.45 14.41
CA GLY A 121 1.58 1.07 15.25
C GLY A 121 0.83 2.31 15.75
N LEU A 122 -0.44 2.45 15.40
CA LEU A 122 -1.28 3.58 15.84
C LEU A 122 -2.75 3.17 15.96
N THR A 123 -3.53 3.99 16.65
CA THR A 123 -4.98 3.80 16.75
C THR A 123 -5.67 4.75 15.77
N PRO A 124 -6.37 4.25 14.74
CA PRO A 124 -7.12 5.08 13.81
C PRO A 124 -8.25 5.84 14.51
N GLY A 125 -8.67 6.95 13.91
CA GLY A 125 -9.77 7.77 14.40
C GLY A 125 -11.10 7.04 14.28
N ASN A 126 -11.94 7.11 15.31
CA ASN A 126 -13.24 6.44 15.31
C ASN A 126 -14.35 7.42 14.89
N SER A 127 -14.81 7.34 13.64
CA SER A 127 -15.89 8.19 13.12
C SER A 127 -17.25 7.92 13.79
N LEU A 128 -17.41 6.77 14.43
CA LEU A 128 -18.64 6.34 15.11
C LEU A 128 -18.65 6.68 16.61
N ALA A 129 -17.58 7.26 17.14
CA ALA A 129 -17.54 7.74 18.52
C ALA A 129 -18.51 8.92 18.73
N SER A 130 -18.93 9.16 19.98
CA SER A 130 -19.71 10.34 20.36
C SER A 130 -18.95 11.13 21.43
N PRO A 131 -18.35 12.29 21.08
CA PRO A 131 -18.29 12.91 19.74
C PRO A 131 -17.40 12.13 18.75
N PRO A 132 -17.59 12.31 17.42
CA PRO A 132 -16.77 11.64 16.41
C PRO A 132 -15.28 11.95 16.59
N GLY A 133 -14.45 10.92 16.56
CA GLY A 133 -13.01 11.05 16.60
C GLY A 133 -12.47 11.67 15.32
N LEU A 134 -11.46 12.52 15.44
CA LEU A 134 -10.71 13.02 14.29
C LEU A 134 -9.88 11.88 13.65
N PRO A 135 -9.67 11.89 12.32
CA PRO A 135 -8.77 10.97 11.67
C PRO A 135 -7.37 11.05 12.28
N ALA A 136 -6.74 9.89 12.55
CA ALA A 136 -5.40 9.89 13.10
C ALA A 136 -4.37 10.19 11.99
N ASP A 137 -3.36 11.00 12.31
CA ASP A 137 -2.23 11.24 11.43
C ASP A 137 -1.22 10.07 11.51
N LEU A 138 -0.41 9.87 10.47
CA LEU A 138 0.65 8.86 10.41
C LEU A 138 1.87 9.25 11.28
N ALA A 139 1.65 9.38 12.58
CA ALA A 139 2.68 9.76 13.55
C ALA A 139 3.74 8.67 13.68
N GLY A 140 5.01 9.00 13.40
CA GLY A 140 6.12 8.04 13.38
C GLY A 140 6.47 7.50 12.01
N LEU A 141 5.81 7.99 10.94
CA LEU A 141 6.26 7.75 9.57
C LEU A 141 7.66 8.35 9.38
N GLU A 142 8.59 7.56 8.85
CA GLU A 142 9.94 7.98 8.50
C GLU A 142 10.07 8.26 7.00
N SER A 143 10.99 9.14 6.62
CA SER A 143 11.41 9.32 5.23
C SER A 143 12.09 8.05 4.72
N PHE A 144 11.80 7.67 3.48
CA PHE A 144 12.46 6.56 2.81
C PHE A 144 12.73 6.90 1.34
N SER A 145 13.63 6.15 0.71
CA SER A 145 13.90 6.23 -0.72
C SER A 145 13.39 4.99 -1.43
N LEU A 146 12.98 5.15 -2.68
CA LEU A 146 12.70 3.99 -3.54
C LEU A 146 14.01 3.33 -3.96
N THR A 147 13.93 2.06 -4.32
CA THR A 147 15.02 1.30 -4.93
C THR A 147 14.56 0.74 -6.26
N VAL A 148 15.48 0.67 -7.22
CA VAL A 148 15.21 0.05 -8.52
C VAL A 148 15.09 -1.46 -8.33
N VAL A 149 14.01 -2.03 -8.84
CA VAL A 149 13.80 -3.48 -8.89
C VAL A 149 14.82 -4.07 -9.88
N PRO A 150 15.77 -4.91 -9.42
CA PRO A 150 16.79 -5.50 -10.29
C PRO A 150 16.16 -6.43 -11.32
N GLU A 151 16.77 -6.52 -12.52
CA GLU A 151 16.28 -7.45 -13.53
C GLU A 151 16.32 -8.89 -12.98
N PRO A 152 15.24 -9.68 -13.14
CA PRO A 152 15.27 -11.09 -12.77
C PRO A 152 16.34 -11.78 -13.59
N GLY A 153 17.41 -12.23 -12.92
CA GLY A 153 18.73 -12.57 -13.48
C GLY A 153 18.75 -13.07 -14.93
N THR A 154 18.68 -12.15 -15.89
CA THR A 154 18.78 -12.44 -17.33
C THR A 154 20.08 -13.17 -17.63
N ILE A 155 21.13 -12.82 -16.90
CA ILE A 155 22.44 -13.48 -16.94
C ILE A 155 22.36 -14.92 -16.41
N ALA A 156 21.67 -15.15 -15.28
CA ALA A 156 21.51 -16.49 -14.73
C ALA A 156 20.72 -17.40 -15.70
N LEU A 157 19.66 -16.88 -16.31
CA LEU A 157 18.90 -17.57 -17.36
C LEU A 157 19.72 -17.81 -18.63
N ALA A 158 20.52 -16.83 -19.08
CA ALA A 158 21.39 -16.99 -20.24
C ALA A 158 22.49 -18.03 -20.00
N VAL A 159 23.09 -18.05 -18.79
CA VAL A 159 24.09 -19.04 -18.39
C VAL A 159 23.46 -20.44 -18.27
N LEU A 160 22.28 -20.55 -17.66
CA LEU A 160 21.53 -21.81 -17.59
C LEU A 160 21.12 -22.30 -18.99
N GLY A 161 20.67 -21.40 -19.85
CA GLY A 161 20.33 -21.69 -21.25
C GLY A 161 21.54 -22.17 -22.04
N LEU A 162 22.70 -21.53 -21.88
CA LEU A 162 23.97 -21.97 -22.47
C LEU A 162 24.39 -23.33 -21.93
N ALA A 163 24.31 -23.54 -20.62
CA ALA A 163 24.65 -24.83 -20.00
C ALA A 163 23.73 -25.95 -20.53
N ALA A 164 22.42 -25.72 -20.61
CA ALA A 164 21.47 -26.67 -21.18
C ALA A 164 21.75 -26.95 -22.67
N PHE A 165 22.15 -25.94 -23.45
CA PHE A 165 22.54 -26.09 -24.85
C PHE A 165 23.78 -26.97 -25.01
N PHE A 166 24.82 -26.78 -24.19
CA PHE A 166 26.02 -27.60 -24.23
C PHE A 166 25.78 -29.05 -23.77
N VAL A 167 24.89 -29.26 -22.79
CA VAL A 167 24.46 -30.61 -22.38
C VAL A 167 23.68 -31.30 -23.51
N ARG A 168 22.80 -30.58 -24.21
CA ARG A 168 22.06 -31.11 -25.36
C ARG A 168 22.96 -31.48 -26.53
N ARG A 169 24.04 -30.73 -26.78
CA ARG A 169 25.01 -31.04 -27.84
C ARG A 169 25.88 -32.28 -27.59
N ARG A 170 25.88 -32.82 -26.37
CA ARG A 170 26.64 -34.03 -26.00
C ARG A 170 25.81 -35.33 -26.03
N LYS A 171 24.53 -35.25 -26.39
CA LYS A 171 23.69 -36.40 -26.76
C LYS A 171 23.54 -36.47 -28.26
#